data_AF-A0A5S6Q6N6-F1
#
_entry.id   AF-A0A5S6Q6N6-F1
#
_cell.length_a   1.000
_cell.length_b   1.000
_cell.length_c   1.000
_cell.angle_alpha   90.00
_cell.angle_beta   90.00
_cell.angle_gamma   90.00
#
_symmetry.space_group_name_H-M   'P 1'
#
loop_
_entity.id
_entity.type
_entity.pdbx_description
1 polymer ?
#
loop_
_entity_poly.entity_id
_entity_poly.type
_entity_poly.pdbx_seq_one_letter_code
_entity_poly.pdbx_strand_id
1 'polypeptide(L)'
;MKAVVHKCIIVPGNFAGITGTPAINCAYKSASGFLYPMERSFMFVHKPPLRIRFEEIASVHFDRSDVSTRSCDFEVTIKSGMSYTFTSTQRKKTLS
;
A
#
# COMPACT_ATOMS: atom_id res chain seq x y z
N MET A 1 -10.84 -1.39 -23.06
CA MET A 1 -10.47 -2.68 -22.44
C MET A 1 -11.22 -2.89 -21.13
N LYS A 2 -12.50 -3.29 -21.20
CA LYS A 2 -13.36 -3.59 -20.02
C LYS A 2 -13.91 -5.02 -20.05
N ALA A 3 -13.51 -5.81 -21.05
CA ALA A 3 -14.19 -7.03 -21.47
C ALA A 3 -13.37 -8.33 -21.32
N VAL A 4 -12.12 -8.27 -20.83
CA VAL A 4 -11.22 -9.45 -20.82
C VAL A 4 -11.07 -10.08 -19.43
N VAL A 5 -11.48 -9.40 -18.37
CA VAL A 5 -11.32 -9.90 -17.01
C VAL A 5 -12.70 -10.04 -16.36
N HIS A 6 -13.20 -11.29 -16.26
CA HIS A 6 -14.36 -11.71 -15.46
C HIS A 6 -14.08 -11.57 -13.94
N LYS A 7 -13.55 -10.43 -13.54
CA LYS A 7 -13.20 -10.12 -12.15
C LYS A 7 -13.59 -8.67 -11.94
N CYS A 8 -14.37 -8.41 -10.89
CA CYS A 8 -14.78 -7.07 -10.52
C CYS A 8 -13.58 -6.14 -10.67
N ILE A 9 -13.74 -5.07 -11.46
CA ILE A 9 -12.76 -4.00 -11.53
C ILE A 9 -12.49 -3.63 -10.09
N ILE A 10 -11.24 -3.77 -9.66
CA ILE A 10 -10.82 -3.49 -8.29
C ILE A 10 -10.79 -1.97 -8.20
N VAL A 11 -11.97 -1.38 -8.00
CA VAL A 11 -12.13 0.05 -7.76
C VAL A 11 -11.69 0.27 -6.32
N PRO A 12 -10.77 1.20 -6.05
CA PRO A 12 -10.58 1.61 -4.68
C PRO A 12 -11.91 2.13 -4.13
N GLY A 13 -12.26 1.73 -2.91
CA GLY A 13 -13.49 2.20 -2.26
C GLY A 13 -13.45 3.71 -2.00
N ASN A 14 -14.22 4.19 -1.03
CA ASN A 14 -14.25 5.62 -0.62
C ASN A 14 -12.93 6.17 -0.02
N PHE A 15 -11.81 5.47 -0.14
CA PHE A 15 -10.52 5.95 0.36
C PHE A 15 -9.96 7.03 -0.57
N ALA A 16 -10.03 8.29 -0.11
CA ALA A 16 -9.34 9.41 -0.73
C ALA A 16 -8.07 9.71 0.08
N GLY A 17 -6.90 9.55 -0.54
CA GLY A 17 -5.66 10.06 0.03
C GLY A 17 -5.67 11.59 0.08
N ILE A 18 -4.69 12.20 0.77
CA ILE A 18 -4.55 13.66 0.94
C ILE A 18 -4.58 14.42 -0.39
N THR A 19 -4.14 13.79 -1.49
CA THR A 19 -4.09 14.34 -2.84
C THR A 19 -5.33 14.01 -3.70
N GLY A 20 -6.39 13.44 -3.12
CA GLY A 20 -7.57 12.98 -3.86
C GLY A 20 -7.34 11.72 -4.70
N THR A 21 -6.14 11.15 -4.64
CA THR A 21 -5.81 9.90 -5.32
C THR A 21 -6.15 8.71 -4.43
N PRO A 22 -6.79 7.66 -4.96
CA PRO A 22 -7.20 6.52 -4.16
C PRO A 22 -6.08 5.47 -4.02
N ALA A 23 -4.87 5.94 -3.74
CA ALA A 23 -3.65 5.16 -3.64
C ALA A 23 -2.66 5.82 -2.69
N ILE A 24 -1.89 4.99 -1.99
CA ILE A 24 -0.80 5.42 -1.11
C ILE A 24 0.52 5.14 -1.84
N ASN A 25 1.34 6.18 -2.05
CA ASN A 25 2.68 6.02 -2.61
C ASN A 25 3.63 5.51 -1.52
N CYS A 26 4.18 4.32 -1.73
CA CYS A 26 5.06 3.67 -0.77
C CYS A 26 6.09 2.78 -1.48
N ALA A 27 7.19 2.49 -0.80
CA ALA A 27 8.10 1.45 -1.20
C ALA A 27 7.84 0.19 -0.37
N TYR A 28 7.84 -0.96 -1.04
CA TYR A 28 7.92 -2.25 -0.38
C TYR A 28 9.30 -2.82 -0.67
N LYS A 29 10.09 -3.04 0.38
CA LYS A 29 11.53 -3.33 0.25
C LYS A 29 12.21 -2.24 -0.60
N SER A 30 13.05 -2.61 -1.56
CA SER A 30 13.73 -1.66 -2.48
C SER A 30 12.89 -1.24 -3.68
N ALA A 31 11.59 -1.58 -3.71
CA ALA A 31 10.75 -1.39 -4.88
C ALA A 31 9.66 -0.35 -4.62
N SER A 32 9.68 0.75 -5.37
CA SER A 32 8.68 1.82 -5.27
C SER A 32 7.40 1.42 -5.99
N GLY A 33 6.25 1.62 -5.34
CA GLY A 33 4.95 1.25 -5.90
C GLY A 33 3.79 1.99 -5.26
N PHE A 34 2.61 1.42 -5.44
CA PHE A 34 1.38 1.97 -4.90
C PHE A 34 0.65 0.91 -4.09
N LEU A 35 0.26 1.26 -2.87
CA LEU A 35 -0.61 0.47 -2.02
C LEU A 35 -2.04 0.96 -2.18
N TYR A 36 -2.92 0.03 -2.54
CA TYR A 36 -4.33 0.24 -2.77
C TYR A 36 -5.12 -0.43 -1.64
N PRO A 37 -5.70 0.34 -0.71
CA PRO A 37 -6.61 -0.18 0.31
C PRO A 37 -7.99 -0.46 -0.31
N MET A 38 -8.29 -1.74 -0.51
CA MET A 38 -9.59 -2.19 -1.04
C MET A 38 -10.55 -2.52 0.11
N GLU A 39 -11.80 -2.84 -0.21
CA GLU A 39 -12.83 -3.16 0.80
C GLU A 39 -12.47 -4.34 1.72
N ARG A 40 -11.72 -5.34 1.22
CA ARG A 40 -11.39 -6.56 1.97
C ARG A 40 -9.92 -6.99 1.87
N SER A 41 -9.07 -6.16 1.25
CA SER A 41 -7.65 -6.50 1.07
C SER A 41 -6.79 -5.29 0.80
N PHE A 42 -5.52 -5.36 1.15
CA PHE A 42 -4.49 -4.47 0.63
C PHE A 42 -3.90 -5.04 -0.66
N MET A 43 -3.74 -4.21 -1.69
CA MET A 43 -3.09 -4.59 -2.94
C MET A 43 -1.93 -3.65 -3.22
N PHE A 44 -0.70 -4.18 -3.23
CA PHE A 44 0.48 -3.46 -3.64
C PHE A 44 0.80 -3.79 -5.09
N VAL A 45 0.84 -2.75 -5.91
CA VAL A 45 1.06 -2.85 -7.36
C VAL A 45 2.47 -2.40 -7.66
N HIS A 46 3.37 -3.36 -7.81
CA HIS A 46 4.70 -3.27 -8.41
C HIS A 46 5.27 -4.69 -8.61
N LYS A 47 6.55 -4.86 -9.00
CA LYS A 47 7.23 -6.17 -8.99
C LYS A 47 7.90 -6.40 -7.62
N PRO A 48 7.53 -7.45 -6.85
CA PRO A 48 6.46 -8.41 -7.06
C PRO A 48 5.07 -7.87 -6.64
N PRO A 49 3.98 -8.25 -7.33
CA PRO A 49 2.63 -7.85 -6.96
C PRO A 49 2.23 -8.58 -5.68
N LEU A 50 1.70 -7.85 -4.71
CA LEU A 50 1.36 -8.39 -3.40
C LEU A 50 -0.11 -8.07 -3.08
N ARG A 51 -0.83 -9.08 -2.62
CA ARG A 51 -2.22 -8.94 -2.19
C ARG A 51 -2.41 -9.61 -0.84
N ILE A 52 -2.78 -8.83 0.16
CA ILE A 52 -2.99 -9.28 1.55
C ILE A 52 -4.47 -9.16 1.87
N ARG A 53 -5.14 -10.26 2.19
CA ARG A 53 -6.56 -10.23 2.59
C ARG A 53 -6.67 -9.83 4.05
N PHE A 54 -7.69 -9.06 4.41
CA PHE A 54 -7.90 -8.64 5.80
C PHE A 54 -8.16 -9.81 6.75
N GLU A 55 -8.76 -10.89 6.25
CA GLU A 55 -8.99 -12.13 7.00
C GLU A 55 -7.69 -12.80 7.47
N GLU A 56 -6.59 -12.59 6.74
CA GLU A 56 -5.27 -13.15 7.04
C GLU A 56 -4.42 -12.24 7.93
N ILE A 57 -4.81 -10.98 8.11
CA ILE A 57 -4.07 -10.03 8.94
C ILE A 57 -4.27 -10.41 10.40
N ALA A 58 -3.17 -10.51 11.14
CA ALA A 58 -3.15 -10.65 12.58
C ALA A 58 -3.11 -9.27 13.26
N SER A 59 -2.22 -8.41 12.79
CA SER A 59 -2.06 -7.05 13.30
C SER A 59 -1.45 -6.13 12.24
N VAL A 60 -1.65 -4.83 12.43
CA VAL A 60 -0.97 -3.78 11.67
C VAL A 60 -0.22 -2.88 12.65
N HIS A 61 1.01 -2.50 12.29
CA HIS A 61 1.85 -1.62 13.07
C HIS A 61 2.20 -0.38 12.25
N PHE A 62 2.16 0.78 12.92
CA PHE A 62 2.50 2.05 12.31
C PHE A 62 3.70 2.61 13.05
N ASP A 63 4.85 2.59 12.38
CA ASP A 63 6.08 3.16 12.89
C ASP A 63 6.34 4.50 12.24
N ARG A 64 6.96 5.40 12.99
CA ARG A 64 7.37 6.69 12.46
C ARG A 64 8.85 6.62 12.12
N SER A 65 9.15 6.40 10.84
CA SER A 65 10.51 6.44 10.31
C SER A 65 11.00 7.87 10.20
N ASP A 66 11.63 8.33 11.29
CA ASP A 66 12.33 9.60 11.40
C ASP A 66 11.44 10.87 11.41
N VAL A 67 11.63 11.72 12.41
CA VAL A 67 10.83 12.95 12.59
C VAL A 67 11.13 13.97 11.48
N SER A 68 12.32 13.88 10.88
CA SER A 68 12.84 14.82 9.89
C SER A 68 12.19 14.71 8.50
N THR A 69 11.84 13.50 8.06
CA THR A 69 11.33 13.22 6.70
C THR A 69 9.81 13.09 6.64
N ARG A 70 9.11 13.10 7.79
CA ARG A 70 7.67 12.82 7.90
C ARG A 70 7.28 11.49 7.24
N SER A 71 8.18 10.53 7.20
CA SER A 71 7.90 9.19 6.72
C SER A 71 7.22 8.37 7.82
N CYS A 72 6.25 7.57 7.40
CA CYS A 72 5.64 6.55 8.24
C CYS A 72 5.87 5.20 7.58
N ASP A 73 6.24 4.24 8.40
CA ASP A 73 6.34 2.83 8.04
C ASP A 73 5.05 2.14 8.45
N PHE A 74 4.52 1.35 7.54
CA PHE A 74 3.29 0.59 7.70
C PHE A 74 3.65 -0.89 7.61
N GLU A 75 3.62 -1.59 8.73
CA GLU A 75 3.89 -3.03 8.78
C GLU A 75 2.59 -3.81 8.96
N VAL A 76 2.42 -4.85 8.14
CA VAL A 76 1.27 -5.75 8.22
C VAL A 76 1.75 -7.14 8.55
N THR A 77 1.37 -7.66 9.70
CA THR A 77 1.68 -9.02 10.13
C THR A 77 0.48 -9.92 9.86
N ILE A 78 0.69 -11.00 9.10
CA ILE A 78 -0.36 -12.00 8.86
C ILE A 78 -0.32 -13.11 9.90
N LYS A 79 -1.45 -13.80 10.08
CA LYS A 79 -1.62 -14.92 11.03
C LYS A 79 -0.61 -16.07 10.81
N SER A 80 -0.05 -16.18 9.61
CA SER A 80 1.01 -17.15 9.29
C SER A 80 2.40 -16.76 9.84
N GLY A 81 2.55 -15.61 10.48
CA GLY A 81 3.82 -15.12 11.05
C GLY A 81 4.70 -14.33 10.08
N MET A 82 4.29 -14.16 8.83
CA MET A 82 4.99 -13.31 7.87
C MET A 82 4.58 -11.84 8.05
N SER A 83 5.54 -10.91 7.96
CA SER A 83 5.27 -9.48 8.00
C SER A 83 5.67 -8.76 6.71
N TYR A 84 4.93 -7.71 6.39
CA TYR A 84 5.07 -6.90 5.19
C TYR A 84 5.22 -5.43 5.57
N THR A 85 6.43 -4.89 5.44
CA THR A 85 6.73 -3.49 5.77
C THR A 85 6.72 -2.61 4.52
N PHE A 86 5.84 -1.62 4.52
CA PHE A 86 5.71 -0.60 3.49
C PHE A 86 6.20 0.73 4.05
N THR A 87 7.20 1.33 3.41
CA THR A 87 7.76 2.61 3.85
C THR A 87 7.22 3.75 2.98
N SER A 88 6.84 4.88 3.59
CA SER A 88 6.34 6.01 2.81
C SER A 88 7.49 6.69 2.05
N THR A 89 7.38 6.71 0.72
CA THR A 89 8.27 7.48 -0.15
C THR A 89 7.60 8.77 -0.59
N GLN A 90 7.44 9.73 0.32
CA GLN A 90 7.14 11.11 -0.05
C GLN A 90 8.40 11.80 -0.60
N ARG A 91 8.94 11.30 -1.73
CA ARG A 91 9.85 12.12 -2.53
C ARG A 91 8.99 13.11 -3.32
N LYS A 92 8.74 14.28 -2.73
CA LYS A 92 8.54 15.49 -3.55
C LYS A 92 9.77 15.58 -4.46
N LYS A 93 9.62 15.22 -5.74
CA LYS A 93 10.60 15.57 -6.75
C LYS A 93 10.54 17.10 -6.86
N THR A 94 11.37 17.79 -6.07
CA THR A 94 11.76 19.16 -6.37
C THR A 94 12.51 19.07 -7.70
N LEU A 95 11.83 19.41 -8.79
CA LEU A 95 12.48 19.68 -10.06
C LEU A 95 13.24 21.00 -9.87
N SER A 96 14.57 20.92 -9.92
CA SER A 96 15.48 22.07 -10.04
C SER A 96 15.67 22.42 -11.51
#